data_AF-A0A1E7EM10-F1
#
_entry.id   AF-A0A1E7EM10-F1
#
_cell.length_a   1.000
_cell.length_b   1.000
_cell.length_c   1.000
_cell.angle_alpha   90.00
_cell.angle_beta   90.00
_cell.angle_gamma   90.00
#
_symmetry.space_group_name_H-M   'P 1'
#
loop_
_entity.id
_entity.type
_entity.pdbx_description
1 polymer ?
#
loop_
_entity_poly.entity_id
_entity_poly.type
_entity_poly.pdbx_seq_one_letter_code
_entity_poly.pdbx_strand_id
1 'polypeptide(L)' 'ISWCSNGKSFMIRGTPKQMIMLLNKHKFRQTKYKSFLRQLQAYNFIRIIKGSQKGLVYHSNFQRNNKALCMTM' A
#
# COMPACT_ATOMS: atom_id res chain seq x y z
N ILE A 1 1.98 -2.60 7.72
CA ILE A 1 2.09 -1.42 6.82
C ILE A 1 2.49 -0.24 7.67
N SER A 2 3.46 0.57 7.24
CA SER A 2 3.81 1.82 7.92
C SER A 2 4.19 2.89 6.90
N TRP A 3 3.95 4.15 7.23
CA TRP A 3 4.49 5.27 6.45
C TRP A 3 6.02 5.27 6.47
N CYS A 4 6.63 5.74 5.39
CA CYS A 4 8.03 6.14 5.35
C CYS A 4 8.20 7.53 5.99
N SER A 5 9.42 7.88 6.40
CA SER A 5 9.72 9.15 7.08
C SER A 5 9.31 10.38 6.26
N ASN A 6 9.39 10.29 4.93
CA ASN A 6 9.01 11.36 4.00
C ASN A 6 7.49 11.56 3.85
N GLY A 7 6.65 10.66 4.36
CA GLY A 7 5.18 10.73 4.23
C GLY A 7 4.62 10.58 2.81
N LYS A 8 5.46 10.36 1.79
CA LYS A 8 5.06 10.23 0.37
C LYS A 8 4.92 8.78 -0.08
N SER A 9 5.34 7.85 0.78
CA SER A 9 5.31 6.42 0.51
C SER A 9 5.04 5.64 1.78
N PHE A 10 4.61 4.39 1.63
CA PHE A 10 4.45 3.45 2.72
C PHE A 10 5.15 2.14 2.38
N MET A 11 5.53 1.40 3.41
CA MET A 11 6.16 0.10 3.26
C MET A 11 5.23 -1.02 3.73
N ILE A 12 5.06 -2.00 2.85
CA ILE A 12 4.40 -3.27 3.18
C ILE A 12 5.47 -4.23 3.71
N ARG A 13 5.35 -4.59 4.99
CA ARG A 13 6.20 -5.58 5.67
C ARG A 13 5.35 -6.74 6.18
N GLY A 14 5.96 -7.92 6.30
CA GLY A 14 5.31 -9.14 6.79
C GLY A 14 4.87 -10.08 5.66
N THR A 15 4.22 -11.17 6.07
CA THR A 15 3.77 -12.24 5.16
C THR A 15 2.41 -11.92 4.53
N PRO A 16 2.07 -12.55 3.38
CA PRO A 16 0.74 -12.42 2.78
C PRO A 16 -0.41 -12.73 3.75
N LYS A 17 -0.25 -13.70 4.65
CA LYS A 17 -1.26 -14.08 5.66
C LYS A 17 -1.48 -12.98 6.69
N GLN A 18 -0.39 -12.42 7.23
CA GLN A 18 -0.44 -11.27 8.15
C GLN A 18 -1.12 -10.07 7.47
N MET A 19 -0.81 -9.86 6.19
CA MET A 19 -1.41 -8.77 5.42
C MET A 19 -2.91 -8.93 5.23
N ILE A 20 -3.38 -10.12 4.87
CA ILE A 20 -4.81 -10.40 4.73
C ILE A 20 -5.54 -10.18 6.07
N MET A 21 -4.97 -10.66 7.17
CA MET A 21 -5.54 -10.46 8.51
C MET A 21 -5.65 -8.97 8.86
N LEU A 22 -4.59 -8.19 8.60
CA LEU A 22 -4.59 -6.75 8.81
C LEU A 22 -5.64 -6.03 7.94
N LEU A 23 -5.71 -6.35 6.66
CA LEU A 23 -6.67 -5.75 5.72
C LEU A 23 -8.11 -6.04 6.15
N ASN A 24 -8.41 -7.27 6.60
CA ASN A 24 -9.75 -7.64 7.05
C ASN A 24 -10.13 -7.01 8.39
N LYS A 25 -9.15 -6.77 9.28
CA LYS A 25 -9.36 -5.95 10.49
C LYS A 25 -9.88 -4.56 10.15
N HIS A 26 -9.42 -3.99 9.03
CA HIS A 26 -9.88 -2.72 8.48
C HIS A 26 -10.98 -2.84 7.41
N LYS A 27 -11.75 -3.94 7.41
CA LYS A 27 -12.94 -4.14 6.58
C LYS A 27 -12.71 -4.17 5.06
N PHE A 28 -11.48 -4.40 4.59
CA PHE A 28 -11.18 -4.51 3.14
C PHE A 28 -11.66 -5.82 2.49
N ARG A 29 -12.16 -6.79 3.28
CA ARG A 29 -12.73 -8.08 2.83
C ARG A 29 -11.88 -8.81 1.78
N GLN A 30 -10.56 -8.79 1.95
CA GLN A 30 -9.60 -9.44 1.06
C GLN A 30 -9.40 -10.90 1.47
N THR A 31 -9.40 -11.82 0.50
CA THR A 31 -9.05 -13.23 0.71
C THR A 31 -7.68 -13.58 0.16
N LYS A 32 -7.20 -12.82 -0.84
CA LYS A 32 -5.93 -13.05 -1.53
C LYS A 32 -5.09 -11.78 -1.52
N TYR A 33 -3.85 -11.88 -1.03
CA TYR A 33 -2.91 -10.76 -1.03
C TYR A 33 -2.62 -10.25 -2.45
N LYS A 34 -2.60 -11.14 -3.45
CA LYS A 34 -2.45 -10.76 -4.87
C LYS A 34 -3.58 -9.86 -5.37
N SER A 35 -4.81 -10.00 -4.85
CA SER A 35 -5.94 -9.13 -5.21
C SER A 35 -5.72 -7.70 -4.69
N PHE A 36 -5.26 -7.57 -3.45
CA PHE A 36 -4.87 -6.27 -2.89
C PHE A 36 -3.75 -5.61 -3.71
N LEU A 37 -2.73 -6.38 -4.13
CA LEU A 37 -1.68 -5.86 -5.00
C LEU A 37 -2.20 -5.43 -6.38
N ARG A 38 -3.17 -6.14 -6.95
CA ARG A 38 -3.83 -5.76 -8.21
C ARG A 38 -4.59 -4.45 -8.05
N GLN A 39 -5.28 -4.25 -6.92
CA GLN A 39 -5.98 -2.99 -6.65
C GLN A 39 -4.98 -1.82 -6.58
N LEU A 40 -3.84 -1.99 -5.90
CA LEU A 40 -2.79 -0.97 -5.91
C LEU A 40 -2.33 -0.64 -7.33
N GLN A 41 -2.13 -1.66 -8.18
CA GLN A 41 -1.78 -1.45 -9.58
C GLN A 41 -2.88 -0.72 -10.37
N ALA A 42 -4.15 -1.03 -10.13
CA ALA A 42 -5.28 -0.38 -10.79
C ALA A 42 -5.37 1.12 -10.44
N TYR A 43 -4.96 1.51 -9.24
CA TYR A 43 -4.80 2.91 -8.81
C TYR A 43 -3.42 3.50 -9.13
N ASN A 44 -2.68 2.92 -10.09
CA ASN A 44 -1.37 3.40 -10.53
C ASN A 44 -0.30 3.53 -9.42
N PHE A 45 -0.43 2.80 -8.31
CA PHE A 45 0.63 2.76 -7.31
C PHE A 45 1.86 2.03 -7.85
N ILE A 46 3.02 2.62 -7.60
CA ILE A 46 4.30 2.02 -7.97
C ILE A 46 4.85 1.29 -6.76
N ARG A 47 5.24 0.02 -6.97
CA ARG A 47 5.79 -0.85 -5.93
C ARG A 47 7.19 -1.32 -6.28
N ILE A 48 8.11 -1.16 -5.34
CA ILE A 48 9.46 -1.70 -5.42
C ILE A 48 9.43 -3.19 -5.05
N ILE A 49 9.79 -4.05 -6.00
CA ILE A 49 9.72 -5.52 -5.85
C ILE A 49 11.08 -6.19 -5.59
N LYS A 50 12.18 -5.48 -5.80
CA LYS A 50 13.57 -5.98 -5.67
C LYS A 50 14.42 -4.99 -4.88
N GLY A 51 15.57 -5.45 -4.37
CA GLY A 51 16.54 -4.62 -3.65
C GLY A 51 16.18 -4.35 -2.19
N SER A 52 16.98 -3.49 -1.54
CA SER A 52 16.85 -3.12 -0.12
C SER A 52 15.55 -2.40 0.22
N GLN A 53 14.92 -1.76 -0.76
CA GLN A 53 13.64 -1.06 -0.63
C GLN A 53 12.42 -1.92 -1.00
N LYS A 54 12.60 -3.23 -1.14
CA LYS A 54 11.50 -4.15 -1.48
C LYS A 54 10.31 -3.96 -0.53
N GLY A 55 9.13 -3.80 -1.12
CA GLY A 55 7.89 -3.56 -0.39
C GLY A 55 7.54 -2.09 -0.19
N LEU A 56 8.40 -1.16 -0.60
CA LEU A 56 8.04 0.26 -0.71
C LEU A 56 6.97 0.45 -1.80
N VAL A 57 5.94 1.23 -1.47
CA VAL A 57 4.83 1.57 -2.35
C VAL A 57 4.61 3.08 -2.30
N TYR A 58 4.46 3.72 -3.46
CA TYR A 58 4.25 5.16 -3.54
C TYR A 58 3.27 5.53 -4.66
N HIS A 59 2.64 6.69 -4.49
CA HIS A 59 1.82 7.37 -5.50
C HIS A 59 1.89 8.88 -5.25
N SER A 60 1.98 9.70 -6.29
CA SER A 60 2.14 11.16 -6.20
C SER A 60 1.04 11.82 -5.35
N ASN A 61 -0.21 11.38 -5.58
CA ASN A 61 -1.42 11.90 -4.93
C ASN A 61 -1.79 11.18 -3.62
N PHE A 62 -0.96 10.26 -3.11
CA PHE A 62 -1.21 9.56 -1.84
C PHE A 62 -0.17 9.95 -0.79
N GLN A 63 -0.49 10.94 0.03
CA GLN A 63 0.45 11.50 1.00
C GLN A 63 -0.12 11.47 2.43
N ARG A 64 0.74 11.21 3.40
CA ARG A 64 0.40 11.22 4.82
C ARG A 64 -0.16 12.58 5.20
N ASN A 65 -1.29 12.59 5.89
CA ASN A 65 -2.00 13.79 6.37
C ASN A 65 -2.60 14.69 5.27
N ASN A 66 -2.55 14.31 4.00
CA ASN A 66 -3.20 15.06 2.93
C ASN A 66 -4.20 14.18 2.18
N LYS A 67 -5.39 14.02 2.77
CA LYS A 67 -6.47 13.20 2.19
C LYS A 67 -7.08 13.84 0.94
N ALA A 68 -7.01 15.17 0.80
CA ALA A 68 -7.60 15.88 -0.33
C ALA A 68 -6.92 15.49 -1.65
N LEU A 69 -5.62 15.22 -1.64
CA LEU A 69 -4.90 14.71 -2.82
C LEU A 69 -5.45 13.38 -3.31
N CYS A 70 -6.01 12.53 -2.43
CA CYS A 70 -6.58 11.26 -2.87
C CYS A 70 -7.82 11.41 -3.76
N MET A 71 -8.46 12.57 -3.79
CA MET A 71 -9.62 12.84 -4.65
C MET A 71 -9.25 13.01 -6.13
N THR A 72 -7.95 13.17 -6.43
CA THR A 72 -7.43 13.35 -7.79
C THR A 72 -6.68 12.11 -8.29
N MET A 73 -6.93 10.94 -7.68
CA MET A 73 -6.32 9.65 -8.02
C MET A 73 -7.09 8.91 -9.11
#